data_AF-A0AAE9CZ61-F1
#
_entry.id   AF-A0AAE9CZ61-F1
#
_cell.length_a   1.000
_cell.length_b   1.000
_cell.length_c   1.000
_cell.angle_alpha   90.00
_cell.angle_beta   90.00
_cell.angle_gamma   90.00
#
_symmetry.space_group_name_H-M   'P 1'
#
loop_
_entity.id
_entity.type
_entity.pdbx_description
1 polymer ?
#
loop_
_entity_poly.entity_id
_entity_poly.type
_entity_poly.pdbx_seq_one_letter_code
_entity_poly.pdbx_strand_id
1 'polypeptide(L)'
;MWLPEHTVANVRGYPFGILTEWGVSAEFQTYLIVTLIPVVSAAVITIFENRYFLVFGHNSKWRRFRVLLSIFNYLYAATWCLPSFMIIPEQNMARKVALEMLGPNVSDYIRHFPIFMMSLEITYLTLPCLLIVLTFATEVILFVAIIKKGMTELAKTARFSKNTLKMQKNFLKAVYIQVSMYMTSIQLPLAYFFVSIFFKIYNQSANNFCFVVFSLNGLSSTILMLWVHTPYRDFCYKLLRIEKWRKKIGQANSQDNVVSVAPTAAPK
;
A
#
# COMPACT_ATOMS: atom_id res chain seq x y z
N MET A 1 -1.56 26.78 -6.86
CA MET A 1 -1.46 27.98 -6.02
C MET A 1 -0.20 27.83 -5.17
N TRP A 2 0.77 28.72 -5.38
CA TRP A 2 2.12 28.61 -4.82
C TRP A 2 2.09 29.00 -3.34
N LEU A 3 2.44 28.06 -2.47
CA LEU A 3 2.68 28.33 -1.04
C LEU A 3 4.20 28.46 -0.82
N PRO A 4 4.66 29.37 0.05
CA PRO A 4 6.09 29.57 0.33
C PRO A 4 6.77 28.27 0.79
N GLU A 5 8.01 28.02 0.37
CA GLU A 5 8.77 26.79 0.66
C GLU A 5 8.87 26.44 2.16
N HIS A 6 8.73 27.41 3.07
CA HIS A 6 8.75 27.17 4.52
C HIS A 6 7.40 26.74 5.13
N THR A 7 6.28 26.84 4.40
CA THR A 7 4.94 26.45 4.90
C THR A 7 4.66 24.95 4.85
N VAL A 8 5.45 24.22 4.06
CA VAL A 8 5.21 22.83 3.66
C VAL A 8 5.53 21.84 4.79
N ALA A 9 6.19 22.29 5.86
CA ALA A 9 6.58 21.43 6.95
C ALA A 9 5.39 20.96 7.83
N ASN A 10 4.32 21.73 7.99
CA ASN A 10 3.25 21.31 8.91
C ASN A 10 2.10 20.65 8.16
N VAL A 11 1.71 19.46 8.64
CA VAL A 11 0.55 18.71 8.13
C VAL A 11 -0.72 19.47 8.50
N ARG A 12 -1.34 20.05 7.48
CA ARG A 12 -2.55 20.87 7.55
C ARG A 12 -3.51 20.42 6.47
N GLY A 13 -4.80 20.43 6.77
CA GLY A 13 -5.83 20.07 5.80
C GLY A 13 -7.21 20.21 6.42
N TYR A 14 -8.25 19.88 5.67
CA TYR A 14 -9.59 19.76 6.23
C TYR A 14 -10.27 18.58 5.54
N PRO A 15 -10.83 17.63 6.32
CA PRO A 15 -11.48 16.47 5.72
C PRO A 15 -12.82 16.89 5.09
N PHE A 16 -13.04 16.45 3.86
CA PHE A 16 -14.29 16.60 3.14
C PHE A 16 -14.98 15.25 3.00
N GLY A 17 -16.31 15.26 3.06
CA GLY A 17 -17.15 14.10 2.78
C GLY A 17 -18.26 13.91 3.80
N ILE A 18 -18.93 12.75 3.67
CA ILE A 18 -20.12 12.39 4.44
C ILE A 18 -19.87 12.42 5.96
N LEU A 19 -18.68 12.03 6.40
CA LEU A 19 -18.34 12.07 7.83
C LEU A 19 -18.32 13.50 8.38
N THR A 20 -17.84 14.46 7.60
CA THR A 20 -17.87 15.88 7.96
C THR A 20 -19.31 16.40 7.96
N GLU A 21 -20.15 15.98 7.01
CA GLU A 21 -21.58 16.32 6.99
C GLU A 21 -22.36 15.74 8.18
N TRP A 22 -21.95 14.58 8.69
CA TRP A 22 -22.50 13.97 9.91
C TRP A 22 -21.91 14.52 11.21
N GLY A 23 -21.06 15.55 11.14
CA GLY A 23 -20.50 16.21 12.32
C GLY A 23 -19.34 15.47 12.99
N VAL A 24 -18.70 14.52 12.31
CA VAL A 24 -17.51 13.83 12.84
C VAL A 24 -16.32 14.79 12.85
N SER A 25 -15.63 14.89 13.99
CA SER A 25 -14.52 15.84 14.17
C SER A 25 -13.37 15.59 13.20
N ALA A 26 -12.71 16.68 12.77
CA ALA A 26 -11.57 16.59 11.86
C ALA A 26 -10.39 15.82 12.48
N GLU A 27 -10.22 15.91 13.81
CA GLU A 27 -9.22 15.15 14.56
C GLU A 27 -9.41 13.65 14.37
N PHE A 28 -10.63 13.16 14.59
CA PHE A 28 -10.94 11.74 14.50
C PHE A 28 -10.79 11.22 13.05
N GLN A 29 -11.32 11.96 12.07
CA GLN A 29 -11.16 11.59 10.66
C GLN A 29 -9.68 11.54 10.25
N THR A 30 -8.89 12.51 10.72
CA THR A 30 -7.45 12.56 10.45
C THR A 30 -6.72 11.37 11.10
N TYR A 31 -7.05 11.05 12.35
CA TYR A 31 -6.50 9.88 13.04
C TYR A 31 -6.76 8.59 12.27
N LEU A 32 -7.99 8.39 11.78
CA LEU A 32 -8.33 7.21 10.98
C LEU A 32 -7.48 7.10 9.71
N ILE A 33 -7.40 8.16 8.91
CA ILE A 33 -6.64 8.15 7.64
C ILE A 33 -5.16 7.85 7.89
N VAL A 34 -4.58 8.52 8.87
CA VAL A 34 -3.16 8.42 9.18
C VAL A 34 -2.82 7.06 9.81
N THR A 35 -3.74 6.45 10.54
CA THR A 35 -3.61 5.10 11.10
C THR A 35 -3.80 4.00 10.05
N LEU A 36 -4.62 4.21 9.01
CA LEU A 36 -4.85 3.21 7.97
C LEU A 36 -3.56 2.82 7.22
N ILE A 37 -2.63 3.77 7.02
CA ILE A 37 -1.37 3.52 6.30
C ILE A 37 -0.53 2.43 6.98
N PRO A 38 -0.13 2.54 8.26
CA PRO A 38 0.61 1.48 8.94
C PRO A 38 -0.21 0.23 9.20
N VAL A 39 -1.54 0.32 9.31
CA VAL A 39 -2.40 -0.88 9.39
C VAL A 39 -2.29 -1.72 8.13
N VAL A 40 -2.25 -1.08 6.95
CA VAL A 40 -2.00 -1.77 5.67
C VAL A 40 -0.60 -2.38 5.65
N SER A 41 0.42 -1.69 6.19
CA SER A 41 1.77 -2.24 6.33
C SER A 41 1.81 -3.49 7.21
N ALA A 42 1.11 -3.46 8.36
CA ALA A 42 0.99 -4.61 9.26
C ALA A 42 0.27 -5.79 8.58
N ALA A 43 -0.72 -5.52 7.72
CA ALA A 43 -1.37 -6.54 6.91
C ALA A 43 -0.40 -7.15 5.87
N VAL A 44 0.46 -6.35 5.23
CA VAL A 44 1.51 -6.84 4.31
C VAL A 44 2.48 -7.79 5.03
N ILE A 45 2.92 -7.42 6.24
CA ILE A 45 3.78 -8.29 7.06
C ILE A 45 3.05 -9.58 7.39
N THR A 46 1.78 -9.50 7.80
CA THR A 46 0.94 -10.67 8.10
C THR A 46 0.80 -11.60 6.89
N ILE A 47 0.72 -11.06 5.66
CA ILE A 47 0.73 -11.87 4.44
C ILE A 47 2.03 -12.68 4.34
N PHE A 48 3.19 -12.04 4.50
CA PHE A 48 4.49 -12.72 4.43
C PHE A 48 4.66 -13.75 5.55
N GLU A 49 4.34 -13.37 6.78
CA GLU A 49 4.36 -14.26 7.95
C GLU A 49 3.49 -15.48 7.69
N ASN A 50 2.26 -15.29 7.22
CA ASN A 50 1.35 -16.39 6.95
C ASN A 50 1.89 -17.33 5.87
N ARG A 51 2.62 -16.82 4.86
CA ARG A 51 3.30 -17.66 3.87
C ARG A 51 4.47 -18.43 4.47
N TYR A 52 5.26 -17.79 5.30
CA TYR A 52 6.31 -18.48 6.04
C TYR A 52 5.73 -19.60 6.91
N PHE A 53 4.66 -19.34 7.66
CA PHE A 53 4.02 -20.31 8.54
C PHE A 53 3.48 -21.54 7.78
N LEU A 54 2.75 -21.34 6.69
CA LEU A 54 2.16 -22.43 5.92
C LEU A 54 3.19 -23.38 5.29
N VAL A 55 4.35 -22.85 4.86
CA VAL A 55 5.37 -23.66 4.16
C VAL A 55 6.40 -24.25 5.13
N PHE A 56 6.80 -23.49 6.15
CA PHE A 56 7.92 -23.83 7.03
C PHE A 56 7.52 -23.95 8.51
N GLY A 57 6.62 -23.11 9.00
CA GLY A 57 6.37 -22.92 10.43
C GLY A 57 5.28 -23.78 11.07
N HIS A 58 4.51 -24.58 10.32
CA HIS A 58 3.31 -25.25 10.84
C HIS A 58 3.53 -26.11 12.10
N ASN A 59 4.68 -26.80 12.17
CA ASN A 59 5.04 -27.72 13.26
C ASN A 59 6.06 -27.11 14.25
N SER A 60 6.29 -25.80 14.22
CA SER A 60 7.29 -25.16 15.08
C SER A 60 6.65 -24.30 16.19
N LYS A 61 7.48 -23.84 17.13
CA LYS A 61 7.07 -22.88 18.18
C LYS A 61 6.56 -21.54 17.60
N TRP A 62 6.77 -21.29 16.31
CA TRP A 62 6.29 -20.11 15.59
C TRP A 62 4.77 -19.93 15.68
N ARG A 63 4.01 -21.01 15.87
CA ARG A 63 2.55 -20.96 16.04
C ARG A 63 2.10 -20.01 17.17
N ARG A 64 2.87 -19.92 18.27
CA ARG A 64 2.55 -19.00 19.38
C ARG A 64 3.10 -17.60 19.13
N PHE A 65 4.34 -17.52 18.64
CA PHE A 65 5.02 -16.25 18.38
C PHE A 65 4.29 -15.37 17.36
N ARG A 66 3.71 -15.98 16.31
CA ARG A 66 2.98 -15.21 15.28
C ARG A 66 1.80 -14.41 15.83
N VAL A 67 1.11 -14.91 16.85
CA VAL A 67 -0.03 -14.21 17.45
C VAL A 67 0.47 -12.95 18.17
N LEU A 68 1.58 -13.08 18.91
CA LEU A 68 2.22 -11.95 19.59
C LEU A 68 2.74 -10.92 18.59
N LEU A 69 3.38 -11.36 17.51
CA LEU A 69 3.87 -10.48 16.44
C LEU A 69 2.73 -9.72 15.76
N SER A 70 1.63 -10.40 15.41
CA SER A 70 0.46 -9.74 14.83
C SER A 70 -0.16 -8.72 15.79
N ILE A 71 -0.36 -9.09 17.06
CA ILE A 71 -0.89 -8.15 18.07
C ILE A 71 0.01 -6.93 18.20
N PHE A 72 1.32 -7.14 18.32
CA PHE A 72 2.29 -6.05 18.40
C PHE A 72 2.23 -5.14 17.17
N ASN A 73 2.22 -5.69 15.95
CA ASN A 73 2.21 -4.89 14.72
C ASN A 73 0.93 -4.05 14.58
N TYR A 74 -0.24 -4.61 14.89
CA TYR A 74 -1.49 -3.87 14.82
C TYR A 74 -1.63 -2.84 15.95
N LEU A 75 -1.16 -3.14 17.16
CA LEU A 75 -1.13 -2.16 18.25
C LEU A 75 -0.16 -1.02 17.92
N TYR A 76 1.04 -1.33 17.47
CA TYR A 76 2.03 -0.32 17.08
C TYR A 76 1.50 0.55 15.92
N ALA A 77 0.87 -0.06 14.93
CA ALA A 77 0.20 0.65 13.84
C ALA A 77 -0.98 1.52 14.30
N ALA A 78 -1.68 1.18 15.38
CA ALA A 78 -2.73 2.01 15.95
C ALA A 78 -2.15 3.16 16.79
N THR A 79 -1.06 2.93 17.52
CA THR A 79 -0.55 3.89 18.52
C THR A 79 0.55 4.82 18.00
N TRP A 80 1.07 4.61 16.78
CA TRP A 80 2.26 5.31 16.28
C TRP A 80 2.18 6.85 16.31
N CYS A 81 1.01 7.42 16.02
CA CYS A 81 0.82 8.87 15.91
C CYS A 81 0.30 9.50 17.21
N LEU A 82 0.05 8.72 18.26
CA LEU A 82 -0.45 9.24 19.54
C LEU A 82 0.33 10.44 20.09
N PRO A 83 1.68 10.48 20.02
CA PRO A 83 2.42 11.66 20.49
C PRO A 83 1.98 12.96 19.80
N SER A 84 1.67 12.92 18.50
CA SER A 84 1.16 14.08 17.77
C SER A 84 -0.26 14.45 18.20
N PHE A 85 -1.12 13.46 18.47
CA PHE A 85 -2.50 13.69 18.89
C PHE A 85 -2.62 14.21 20.33
N MET A 86 -1.66 13.92 21.20
CA MET A 86 -1.62 14.43 22.57
C MET A 86 -1.19 15.91 22.67
N ILE A 87 -0.61 16.46 21.59
CA ILE A 87 -0.08 17.83 21.52
C ILE A 87 -0.79 18.60 20.40
N ILE A 88 -2.05 18.27 20.11
CA ILE A 88 -2.84 19.02 19.12
C ILE A 88 -2.98 20.45 19.61
N PRO A 89 -2.57 21.45 18.81
CA PRO A 89 -2.69 22.84 19.19
C PRO A 89 -4.15 23.28 19.19
N GLU A 90 -4.44 24.30 19.99
CA GLU A 90 -5.73 25.00 19.93
C GLU A 90 -5.94 25.56 18.51
N GLN A 91 -7.06 25.20 17.87
CA GLN A 91 -7.22 25.36 16.43
C GLN A 91 -7.35 26.83 15.99
N ASN A 92 -7.86 27.72 16.84
CA ASN A 92 -7.92 29.15 16.49
C ASN A 92 -6.53 29.77 16.42
N MET A 93 -5.65 29.44 17.38
CA MET A 93 -4.25 29.82 17.38
C MET A 93 -3.51 29.19 16.20
N ALA A 94 -3.71 27.89 15.98
CA ALA A 94 -3.06 27.15 14.91
C ALA A 94 -3.41 27.70 13.52
N ARG A 95 -4.66 28.14 13.33
CA ARG A 95 -5.12 28.81 12.10
C ARG A 95 -4.45 30.16 11.89
N LYS A 96 -4.34 30.99 12.95
CA LYS A 96 -3.63 32.29 12.85
C LYS A 96 -2.19 32.09 12.41
N VAL A 97 -1.48 31.18 13.08
CA VAL A 97 -0.11 30.80 12.72
C VAL A 97 -0.04 30.25 11.29
N ALA A 98 -1.02 29.45 10.85
CA ALA A 98 -1.07 28.98 9.47
C ALA A 98 -1.21 30.11 8.45
N LEU A 99 -2.12 31.05 8.68
CA LEU A 99 -2.34 32.19 7.78
C LEU A 99 -1.11 33.12 7.73
N GLU A 100 -0.46 33.36 8.86
CA GLU A 100 0.80 34.12 8.93
C GLU A 100 1.91 33.45 8.11
N MET A 101 2.05 32.12 8.21
CA MET A 101 3.04 31.39 7.43
C MET A 101 2.79 31.46 5.92
N LEU A 102 1.53 31.48 5.48
CA LEU A 102 1.17 31.54 4.05
C LEU A 102 1.39 32.94 3.44
N GLY A 103 1.54 33.97 4.27
CA GLY A 103 1.84 35.34 3.86
C GLY A 103 0.60 36.18 3.49
N PRO A 104 0.80 37.50 3.26
CA PRO A 104 -0.30 38.46 3.10
C PRO A 104 -1.11 38.25 1.80
N ASN A 105 -0.54 37.63 0.77
CA ASN A 105 -1.14 37.48 -0.56
C ASN A 105 -2.03 36.23 -0.71
N VAL A 106 -2.43 35.61 0.40
CA VAL A 106 -3.39 34.50 0.38
C VAL A 106 -4.77 34.97 -0.06
N SER A 107 -5.44 34.20 -0.94
CA SER A 107 -6.79 34.53 -1.38
C SER A 107 -7.80 34.48 -0.25
N ASP A 108 -8.85 35.29 -0.36
CA ASP A 108 -9.92 35.32 0.64
C ASP A 108 -10.61 33.96 0.82
N TYR A 109 -10.61 33.10 -0.21
CA TYR A 109 -11.08 31.73 -0.09
C TYR A 109 -10.33 30.95 1.00
N ILE A 110 -8.99 30.96 0.96
CA ILE A 110 -8.16 30.23 1.93
C ILE A 110 -8.25 30.88 3.31
N ARG A 111 -8.41 32.22 3.39
CA ARG A 111 -8.57 32.92 4.67
C ARG A 111 -9.82 32.47 5.43
N HIS A 112 -10.92 32.22 4.72
CA HIS A 112 -12.19 31.79 5.32
C HIS A 112 -12.30 30.27 5.44
N PHE A 113 -11.47 29.52 4.72
CA PHE A 113 -11.46 28.06 4.74
C PHE A 113 -11.12 27.50 6.13
N PRO A 114 -11.83 26.46 6.60
CA PRO A 114 -11.46 25.79 7.84
C PRO A 114 -10.15 25.02 7.60
N ILE A 115 -9.13 25.27 8.42
CA ILE A 115 -7.83 24.58 8.35
C ILE A 115 -7.66 23.84 9.66
N PHE A 116 -7.62 22.51 9.60
CA PHE A 116 -7.21 21.69 10.72
C PHE A 116 -5.68 21.54 10.68
N MET A 117 -5.04 21.83 11.81
CA MET A 117 -3.61 21.66 11.99
C MET A 117 -3.36 20.53 12.98
N MET A 118 -2.68 19.48 12.52
CA MET A 118 -2.37 18.31 13.33
C MET A 118 -1.27 18.60 14.35
N SER A 119 -0.20 19.29 13.93
CA SER A 119 0.91 19.66 14.82
C SER A 119 1.59 20.94 14.31
N LEU A 120 2.02 21.79 15.25
CA LEU A 120 2.88 22.94 14.97
C LEU A 120 4.34 22.50 14.77
N GLU A 121 4.74 21.41 15.42
CA GLU A 121 6.08 20.84 15.37
C GLU A 121 6.05 19.51 14.62
N ILE A 122 6.61 19.51 13.41
CA ILE A 122 6.62 18.33 12.54
C ILE A 122 7.36 17.13 13.15
N THR A 123 8.30 17.37 14.07
CA THR A 123 9.16 16.35 14.70
C THR A 123 8.36 15.27 15.42
N TYR A 124 7.29 15.64 16.13
CA TYR A 124 6.43 14.69 16.85
C TYR A 124 5.65 13.76 15.93
N LEU A 125 5.60 14.05 14.63
CA LEU A 125 5.00 13.21 13.61
C LEU A 125 6.06 12.45 12.82
N THR A 126 7.13 13.13 12.40
CA THR A 126 8.16 12.55 11.52
C THR A 126 9.01 11.50 12.21
N LEU A 127 9.39 11.71 13.47
CA LEU A 127 10.22 10.75 14.18
C LEU A 127 9.48 9.42 14.43
N PRO A 128 8.25 9.40 15.00
CA PRO A 128 7.48 8.16 15.10
C PRO A 128 7.18 7.52 13.75
N CYS A 129 6.90 8.33 12.70
CA CYS A 129 6.70 7.83 11.34
C CYS A 129 7.95 7.11 10.82
N LEU A 130 9.14 7.67 11.03
CA LEU A 130 10.39 7.05 10.60
C LEU A 130 10.63 5.73 11.33
N LEU A 131 10.39 5.70 12.65
CA LEU A 131 10.56 4.49 13.45
C LEU A 131 9.64 3.35 13.00
N ILE A 132 8.36 3.62 12.73
CA ILE A 132 7.44 2.57 12.27
C ILE A 132 7.77 2.10 10.85
N VAL A 133 8.15 3.03 9.96
CA VAL A 133 8.58 2.70 8.59
C VAL A 133 9.81 1.80 8.60
N LEU A 134 10.84 2.15 9.39
CA LEU A 134 12.05 1.34 9.52
C LEU A 134 11.76 -0.03 10.10
N THR A 135 10.96 -0.09 11.18
CA THR A 135 10.58 -1.36 11.83
C THR A 135 9.88 -2.29 10.83
N PHE A 136 8.85 -1.80 10.14
CA PHE A 136 8.09 -2.61 9.19
C PHE A 136 8.90 -2.97 7.94
N ALA A 137 9.76 -2.08 7.45
CA ALA A 137 10.67 -2.39 6.35
C ALA A 137 11.64 -3.52 6.74
N THR A 138 12.21 -3.47 7.95
CA THR A 138 13.07 -4.54 8.47
C THR A 138 12.32 -5.86 8.56
N GLU A 139 11.09 -5.89 9.10
CA GLU A 139 10.28 -7.11 9.18
C GLU A 139 10.01 -7.72 7.80
N VAL A 140 9.61 -6.90 6.82
CA VAL A 140 9.38 -7.37 5.45
C VAL A 140 10.65 -7.96 4.86
N ILE A 141 11.80 -7.28 4.99
CA ILE A 141 13.10 -7.77 4.49
C ILE A 141 13.46 -9.11 5.14
N LEU A 142 13.28 -9.24 6.46
CA LEU A 142 13.56 -10.47 7.20
C LEU A 142 12.69 -11.62 6.71
N PHE A 143 11.37 -11.42 6.58
CA PHE A 143 10.50 -12.47 6.06
C PHE A 143 10.84 -12.86 4.62
N VAL A 144 11.11 -11.89 3.74
CA VAL A 144 11.53 -12.15 2.36
C VAL A 144 12.82 -12.98 2.35
N ALA A 145 13.82 -12.62 3.17
CA ALA A 145 15.09 -13.34 3.27
C ALA A 145 14.90 -14.79 3.77
N ILE A 146 14.15 -14.96 4.85
CA ILE A 146 13.87 -16.28 5.46
C ILE A 146 13.10 -17.16 4.47
N ILE A 147 12.07 -16.62 3.81
CA ILE A 147 11.27 -17.36 2.82
C ILE A 147 12.14 -17.76 1.62
N LYS A 148 12.96 -16.85 1.08
CA LYS A 148 13.88 -17.16 -0.02
C LYS A 148 14.83 -18.29 0.35
N LYS A 149 15.47 -18.20 1.53
CA LYS A 149 16.36 -19.25 2.04
C LYS A 149 15.62 -20.58 2.20
N GLY A 150 14.46 -20.56 2.86
CA GLY A 150 13.63 -21.75 3.07
C GLY A 150 13.19 -22.41 1.77
N MET A 151 12.83 -21.63 0.75
CA MET A 151 12.44 -22.17 -0.56
C MET A 151 13.58 -22.84 -1.31
N THR A 152 14.81 -22.30 -1.17
CA THR A 152 16.01 -22.90 -1.75
C THR A 152 16.34 -24.22 -1.06
N GLU A 153 16.27 -24.29 0.26
CA GLU A 153 16.49 -25.54 1.00
C GLU A 153 15.42 -26.58 0.70
N LEU A 154 14.15 -26.16 0.68
CA LEU A 154 13.02 -27.03 0.34
C LEU A 154 13.15 -27.64 -1.06
N ALA A 155 13.72 -26.91 -2.01
CA ALA A 155 13.98 -27.40 -3.37
C ALA A 155 15.04 -28.51 -3.43
N LYS A 156 15.94 -28.60 -2.45
CA LYS A 156 16.95 -29.67 -2.33
C LYS A 156 16.37 -30.93 -1.69
N THR A 157 15.27 -30.80 -0.95
CA THR A 157 14.61 -31.93 -0.28
C THR A 157 13.57 -32.59 -1.19
N ALA A 158 13.32 -33.89 -1.00
CA ALA A 158 12.22 -34.60 -1.66
C ALA A 158 10.84 -34.35 -1.01
N ARG A 159 10.71 -33.33 -0.13
CA ARG A 159 9.49 -33.07 0.64
C ARG A 159 8.28 -32.72 -0.24
N PHE A 160 8.51 -32.07 -1.38
CA PHE A 160 7.48 -31.74 -2.35
C PHE A 160 7.83 -32.23 -3.75
N SER A 161 6.81 -32.62 -4.51
CA SER A 161 6.96 -32.89 -5.94
C SER A 161 7.43 -31.65 -6.70
N LYS A 162 8.04 -31.84 -7.88
CA LYS A 162 8.45 -30.73 -8.76
C LYS A 162 7.27 -29.80 -9.08
N ASN A 163 6.07 -30.36 -9.27
CA ASN A 163 4.86 -29.58 -9.58
C ASN A 163 4.38 -28.75 -8.38
N THR A 164 4.34 -29.33 -7.19
CA THR A 164 3.95 -28.62 -5.96
C THR A 164 4.94 -27.49 -5.65
N LEU A 165 6.24 -27.74 -5.79
CA LEU A 165 7.27 -26.72 -5.59
C LEU A 165 7.14 -25.57 -6.61
N LYS A 166 6.84 -25.89 -7.87
CA LYS A 166 6.56 -24.88 -8.92
C LYS A 166 5.33 -24.04 -8.56
N MET A 167 4.25 -24.64 -8.05
CA MET A 167 3.09 -23.90 -7.58
C MET A 167 3.43 -22.94 -6.43
N GLN A 168 4.20 -23.38 -5.43
CA GLN A 168 4.64 -22.51 -4.33
C GLN A 168 5.49 -21.35 -4.84
N LYS A 169 6.46 -21.60 -5.74
CA LYS A 169 7.29 -20.53 -6.34
C LYS A 169 6.46 -19.51 -7.12
N ASN A 170 5.49 -19.97 -7.92
CA ASN A 170 4.60 -19.08 -8.67
C ASN A 170 3.73 -18.24 -7.72
N PHE A 171 3.24 -18.85 -6.65
CA PHE A 171 2.47 -18.14 -5.63
C PHE A 171 3.31 -17.07 -4.92
N LEU A 172 4.54 -17.39 -4.51
CA LEU A 172 5.46 -16.40 -3.91
C LEU A 172 5.79 -15.26 -4.87
N LYS A 173 5.99 -15.57 -6.17
CA LYS A 173 6.20 -14.56 -7.20
C LYS A 173 5.01 -13.58 -7.26
N ALA A 174 3.79 -14.10 -7.17
CA ALA A 174 2.59 -13.26 -7.12
C ALA A 174 2.57 -12.32 -5.90
N VAL A 175 2.90 -12.84 -4.71
CA VAL A 175 2.99 -12.03 -3.48
C VAL A 175 4.08 -10.97 -3.61
N TYR A 176 5.26 -11.30 -4.16
CA TYR A 176 6.31 -10.30 -4.37
C TYR A 176 5.84 -9.17 -5.29
N ILE A 177 5.16 -9.49 -6.39
CA ILE A 177 4.60 -8.46 -7.30
C ILE A 177 3.60 -7.56 -6.55
N GLN A 178 2.72 -8.14 -5.74
CA GLN A 178 1.73 -7.38 -4.96
C GLN A 178 2.40 -6.46 -3.92
N VAL A 179 3.48 -6.90 -3.30
CA VAL A 179 4.23 -6.10 -2.32
C VAL A 179 5.03 -5.01 -3.03
N SER A 180 5.62 -5.29 -4.18
CA SER A 180 6.32 -4.28 -4.99
C SER A 180 5.38 -3.12 -5.35
N MET A 181 4.12 -3.40 -5.67
CA MET A 181 3.11 -2.35 -5.89
C MET A 181 2.95 -1.47 -4.65
N TYR A 182 2.75 -2.07 -3.48
CA TYR A 182 2.65 -1.33 -2.22
C TYR A 182 3.90 -0.48 -1.94
N MET A 183 5.10 -1.03 -2.19
CA MET A 183 6.36 -0.30 -2.00
C MET A 183 6.44 0.92 -2.91
N THR A 184 6.07 0.78 -4.19
CA THR A 184 6.09 1.89 -5.15
C THR A 184 5.00 2.93 -4.84
N SER A 185 3.81 2.49 -4.45
CA SER A 185 2.67 3.39 -4.23
C SER A 185 2.65 4.06 -2.86
N ILE A 186 3.27 3.47 -1.83
CA ILE A 186 3.26 4.01 -0.47
C ILE A 186 4.67 4.39 0.01
N GLN A 187 5.62 3.46 -0.02
CA GLN A 187 6.93 3.67 0.60
C GLN A 187 7.80 4.66 -0.17
N LEU A 188 7.75 4.66 -1.50
CA LEU A 188 8.51 5.61 -2.32
C LEU A 188 8.05 7.06 -2.10
N PRO A 189 6.75 7.40 -2.14
CA PRO A 189 6.28 8.72 -1.74
C PRO A 189 6.69 9.12 -0.31
N LEU A 190 6.63 8.21 0.66
CA LEU A 190 7.08 8.48 2.03
C LEU A 190 8.58 8.80 2.09
N ALA A 191 9.41 8.05 1.37
CA ALA A 191 10.85 8.33 1.28
C ALA A 191 11.12 9.71 0.68
N TYR A 192 10.39 10.10 -0.37
CA TYR A 192 10.46 11.46 -0.91
C TYR A 192 10.12 12.52 0.14
N PHE A 193 9.03 12.34 0.91
CA PHE A 193 8.68 13.29 1.98
C PHE A 193 9.77 13.39 3.06
N PHE A 194 10.36 12.27 3.49
CA PHE A 194 11.48 12.30 4.44
C PHE A 194 12.70 13.06 3.90
N VAL A 195 13.09 12.82 2.64
CA VAL A 195 14.18 13.54 1.99
C VAL A 195 13.85 15.03 1.90
N SER A 196 12.64 15.38 1.46
CA SER A 196 12.19 16.77 1.37
C SER A 196 12.21 17.50 2.71
N ILE A 197 11.77 16.84 3.79
CA ILE A 197 11.79 17.41 5.15
C ILE A 197 13.23 17.57 5.65
N PHE A 198 14.06 16.55 5.49
CA PHE A 198 15.43 16.53 6.02
C PHE A 198 16.33 17.56 5.32
N PHE A 199 16.27 17.62 3.98
CA PHE A 199 17.05 18.57 3.19
C PHE A 199 16.37 19.94 3.02
N LYS A 200 15.13 20.10 3.53
CA LYS A 200 14.29 21.30 3.37
C LYS A 200 14.06 21.68 1.89
N ILE A 201 13.93 20.67 1.03
CA ILE A 201 13.67 20.82 -0.41
C ILE A 201 12.20 20.49 -0.67
N TYR A 202 11.38 21.52 -0.87
CA TYR A 202 9.94 21.36 -1.06
C TYR A 202 9.54 21.63 -2.50
N ASN A 203 8.94 20.64 -3.16
CA ASN A 203 8.44 20.77 -4.53
C ASN A 203 6.96 20.45 -4.57
N GLN A 204 6.13 21.47 -4.80
CA GLN A 204 4.68 21.34 -4.77
C GLN A 204 4.15 20.36 -5.83
N SER A 205 4.74 20.35 -7.03
CA SER A 205 4.35 19.43 -8.09
C SER A 205 4.64 17.98 -7.70
N ALA A 206 5.79 17.71 -7.09
CA ALA A 206 6.15 16.38 -6.59
C ALA A 206 5.29 15.95 -5.40
N ASN A 207 4.97 16.87 -4.46
CA ASN A 207 4.03 16.61 -3.38
C ASN A 207 2.65 16.21 -3.92
N ASN A 208 2.11 16.99 -4.86
CA ASN A 208 0.82 16.71 -5.48
C ASN A 208 0.82 15.35 -6.19
N PHE A 209 1.90 15.04 -6.91
CA PHE A 209 2.07 13.74 -7.57
C PHE A 209 2.07 12.58 -6.56
N CYS A 210 2.76 12.73 -5.43
CA CYS A 210 2.74 11.74 -4.34
C CYS A 210 1.32 11.49 -3.80
N PHE A 211 0.52 12.55 -3.61
CA PHE A 211 -0.88 12.40 -3.19
C PHE A 211 -1.76 11.67 -4.22
N VAL A 212 -1.54 11.90 -5.52
CA VAL A 212 -2.22 11.15 -6.59
C VAL A 212 -1.86 9.67 -6.52
N VAL A 213 -0.56 9.36 -6.36
CA VAL A 213 -0.08 7.97 -6.23
C VAL A 213 -0.68 7.28 -5.00
N PHE A 214 -0.72 7.95 -3.84
CA PHE A 214 -1.39 7.42 -2.64
C PHE A 214 -2.88 7.13 -2.90
N SER A 215 -3.58 8.06 -3.54
CA SER A 215 -5.02 7.94 -3.80
C SER A 215 -5.35 6.76 -4.72
N LEU A 216 -4.49 6.50 -5.71
CA LEU A 216 -4.67 5.41 -6.68
C LEU A 216 -4.18 4.04 -6.18
N ASN A 217 -3.53 3.97 -5.01
CA ASN A 217 -2.95 2.74 -4.48
C ASN A 217 -3.99 1.61 -4.31
N GLY A 218 -5.17 1.92 -3.75
CA GLY A 218 -6.21 0.93 -3.49
C GLY A 218 -6.78 0.31 -4.77
N LEU A 219 -7.06 1.14 -5.77
CA LEU A 219 -7.50 0.70 -7.09
C LEU A 219 -6.44 -0.17 -7.76
N SER A 220 -5.20 0.31 -7.77
CA SER A 220 -4.07 -0.39 -8.40
C SER A 220 -3.80 -1.75 -7.74
N SER A 221 -3.85 -1.80 -6.41
CA SER A 221 -3.69 -3.04 -5.65
C SER A 221 -4.79 -4.06 -5.95
N THR A 222 -6.03 -3.60 -6.12
CA THR A 222 -7.18 -4.46 -6.45
C THR A 222 -7.04 -5.04 -7.86
N ILE A 223 -6.73 -4.19 -8.85
CA ILE A 223 -6.51 -4.63 -10.23
C ILE A 223 -5.37 -5.65 -10.29
N LEU A 224 -4.25 -5.38 -9.59
CA LEU A 224 -3.10 -6.26 -9.57
C LEU A 224 -3.41 -7.61 -8.91
N MET A 225 -4.18 -7.59 -7.81
CA MET A 225 -4.61 -8.82 -7.12
C MET A 225 -5.48 -9.69 -8.04
N LEU A 226 -6.42 -9.09 -8.76
CA LEU A 226 -7.22 -9.79 -9.77
C LEU A 226 -6.33 -10.33 -10.89
N TRP A 227 -5.39 -9.54 -11.41
CA TRP A 227 -4.60 -9.93 -12.58
C TRP A 227 -3.57 -11.02 -12.30
N VAL A 228 -2.91 -10.99 -11.15
CA VAL A 228 -1.79 -11.87 -10.83
C VAL A 228 -2.25 -13.23 -10.29
N HIS A 229 -3.37 -13.28 -9.58
CA HIS A 229 -3.84 -14.52 -8.95
C HIS A 229 -4.87 -15.27 -9.81
N THR A 230 -4.44 -16.38 -10.41
CA THR A 230 -5.31 -17.28 -11.21
C THR A 230 -6.69 -17.59 -10.61
N PRO A 231 -6.85 -17.98 -9.34
CA PRO A 231 -8.18 -18.30 -8.80
C PRO A 231 -9.14 -17.11 -8.83
N TYR A 232 -8.65 -15.89 -8.64
CA TYR A 232 -9.47 -14.68 -8.71
C TYR A 232 -9.89 -14.37 -10.15
N ARG A 233 -8.96 -14.50 -11.11
CA ARG A 233 -9.29 -14.36 -12.54
C ARG A 233 -10.37 -15.34 -12.97
N ASP A 234 -10.20 -16.61 -12.62
CA ASP A 234 -11.13 -17.67 -13.02
C ASP A 234 -12.53 -17.43 -12.43
N PHE A 235 -12.59 -16.96 -11.17
CA PHE A 235 -13.86 -16.55 -10.55
C PHE A 235 -14.50 -15.37 -11.28
N CYS A 236 -13.74 -14.31 -11.60
CA CYS A 236 -14.26 -13.16 -12.35
C CYS A 236 -14.76 -13.56 -13.75
N TYR A 237 -14.03 -14.42 -14.47
CA TYR A 237 -14.44 -14.92 -15.78
C TYR A 237 -15.73 -15.74 -15.70
N LYS A 238 -15.92 -16.53 -14.64
CA LYS A 238 -17.17 -17.25 -14.36
C LYS A 238 -18.32 -16.30 -14.08
N LEU A 239 -18.12 -15.35 -13.17
CA LEU A 239 -19.13 -14.38 -12.76
C LEU A 239 -19.62 -13.54 -13.95
N LEU A 240 -18.68 -13.08 -14.79
CA LEU A 240 -18.97 -12.30 -15.99
C LEU A 240 -19.42 -13.16 -17.19
N ARG A 241 -19.57 -14.49 -17.02
CA ARG A 241 -19.93 -15.46 -18.07
C ARG A 241 -19.03 -15.40 -19.32
N ILE A 242 -17.80 -14.92 -19.16
CA ILE A 242 -16.77 -14.81 -20.22
C ILE A 242 -16.18 -16.19 -20.56
N GLU A 243 -16.43 -17.23 -19.76
CA GLU A 243 -16.05 -18.62 -20.08
C GLU A 243 -16.54 -19.08 -21.46
N LYS A 244 -17.71 -18.58 -21.92
CA LYS A 244 -18.23 -18.88 -23.26
C LYS A 244 -17.37 -18.27 -24.38
N TRP A 245 -16.77 -17.10 -24.16
CA TRP A 245 -15.88 -16.45 -25.12
C TRP A 245 -14.52 -17.14 -25.23
N ARG A 246 -13.96 -17.65 -24.13
CA ARG A 246 -12.66 -18.37 -24.15
C ARG A 246 -12.75 -19.72 -24.88
N LYS A 247 -13.83 -20.48 -24.67
CA LYS A 247 -14.09 -21.71 -25.44
C LYS A 247 -14.32 -21.43 -26.93
N LYS A 248 -15.02 -20.33 -27.26
CA LYS A 248 -15.28 -19.92 -28.65
C LYS A 248 -14.01 -19.46 -29.38
N ILE A 249 -13.12 -18.70 -28.72
CA ILE A 249 -11.81 -18.29 -29.28
C ILE A 249 -10.85 -19.49 -29.38
N GLY A 250 -10.83 -20.37 -28.38
CA GLY A 250 -10.03 -21.60 -28.43
C GLY A 250 -10.46 -22.54 -29.56
N GLN A 251 -11.76 -22.69 -29.80
CA GLN A 251 -12.30 -23.46 -30.93
C GLN A 251 -12.04 -22.79 -32.28
N ALA A 252 -12.21 -21.47 -32.39
CA ALA A 252 -11.91 -20.71 -33.62
C ALA A 252 -10.43 -20.84 -34.03
N ASN A 253 -9.50 -20.66 -33.09
CA ASN A 253 -8.06 -20.82 -33.37
C ASN A 253 -7.66 -22.27 -33.72
N SER A 254 -8.35 -23.28 -33.16
CA SER A 254 -8.14 -24.68 -33.58
C SER A 254 -8.66 -24.94 -34.99
N GLN A 255 -9.75 -24.28 -35.38
CA GLN A 255 -10.37 -24.44 -36.70
C GLN A 255 -9.56 -23.74 -37.80
N ASP A 256 -9.04 -22.54 -37.55
CA ASP A 256 -8.13 -21.82 -38.46
C ASP A 256 -6.79 -22.57 -38.66
N ASN A 257 -6.25 -23.16 -37.60
CA ASN A 257 -5.04 -23.99 -37.69
C ASN A 257 -5.27 -25.29 -38.50
N VAL A 258 -6.48 -25.84 -38.52
CA VAL A 258 -6.81 -27.03 -39.33
C VAL A 258 -6.99 -26.65 -40.81
N VAL A 259 -7.59 -25.48 -41.09
CA VAL A 259 -7.78 -24.98 -42.47
C VAL A 259 -6.45 -24.57 -43.12
N SER A 260 -5.51 -24.01 -42.36
CA SER A 260 -4.18 -23.61 -42.87
C SER A 260 -3.26 -24.78 -43.24
N VAL A 261 -3.55 -26.00 -42.78
CA VAL A 261 -2.70 -27.20 -43.01
C VAL A 261 -3.26 -28.08 -44.13
N ALA A 262 -4.46 -27.79 -44.65
CA ALA A 262 -5.03 -28.49 -45.79
C ALA A 262 -4.27 -28.10 -47.08
N PRO A 263 -3.69 -29.05 -47.85
CA PRO A 263 -3.05 -28.73 -49.11
C PRO A 263 -4.10 -28.26 -50.12
N THR A 264 -3.90 -27.08 -50.69
CA THR A 264 -4.63 -26.63 -51.89
C THR A 264 -4.27 -27.58 -53.03
N ALA A 265 -5.19 -28.48 -53.38
CA ALA A 265 -5.07 -29.31 -54.56
C ALA A 265 -5.03 -28.41 -55.80
N ALA A 266 -3.91 -28.45 -56.54
CA ALA A 266 -3.76 -27.72 -57.79
C ALA A 266 -4.71 -28.30 -58.85
N PRO A 267 -5.39 -27.45 -59.64
CA PRO A 267 -6.25 -27.91 -60.73
C PRO A 267 -5.40 -28.49 -61.88
N LYS A 268 -5.88 -29.60 -62.45
CA LYS A 268 -5.33 -30.25 -63.64
C LYS A 268 -5.56 -29.41 -64.90
#